data_AF-A0A5C3LHP0-F1
#
_entry.id   AF-A0A5C3LHP0-F1
#
_cell.length_a   1.000
_cell.length_b   1.000
_cell.length_c   1.000
_cell.angle_alpha   90.00
_cell.angle_beta   90.00
_cell.angle_gamma   90.00
#
_symmetry.space_group_name_H-M   'P 1'
#
loop_
_entity.id
_entity.type
_entity.pdbx_description
1 polymer ?
#
loop_
_entity_poly.entity_id
_entity_poly.type
_entity_poly.pdbx_seq_one_letter_code
_entity_poly.pdbx_strand_id
1 'polypeptide(L)'
;MFPNARNLGFHGGNFNDVRGDYHHHVHGRKGMDLLLERIAPGAFHNSEERFDPPKCHPRTRVAVLNKISNWVEDPMKKTSIMWMYGPAGAGKSAIAQTIAEKYDSSYLAASFFFARTSTDRNTSKPLIVTLAYQLLVSIPTFKLHVENIIENDPSIFSKSLETQMKTLIVEPLLKVLTAFSNMPPDSRRWPHLIIIDGLDECQGHQV
;
A
#
# COMPACT_ATOMS: atom_id res chain seq x y z
N MET A 1 1.20 -43.69 -20.65
CA MET A 1 1.92 -44.23 -19.47
C MET A 1 1.50 -45.70 -19.33
N PHE A 2 2.41 -46.63 -19.67
CA PHE A 2 2.29 -48.11 -19.66
C PHE A 2 1.38 -48.82 -20.68
N PRO A 3 1.85 -49.09 -21.91
CA PRO A 3 1.24 -50.13 -22.74
C PRO A 3 1.65 -51.53 -22.23
N ASN A 4 0.68 -52.44 -22.06
CA ASN A 4 0.83 -53.87 -21.69
C ASN A 4 0.97 -54.25 -20.20
N ALA A 5 0.55 -53.43 -19.24
CA ALA A 5 0.44 -53.90 -17.86
C ALA A 5 -0.74 -54.88 -17.67
N ARG A 6 -0.51 -55.99 -16.97
CA ARG A 6 -1.55 -56.95 -16.51
C ARG A 6 -1.34 -57.23 -15.02
N ASN A 7 -2.42 -57.47 -14.27
CA ASN A 7 -2.42 -57.68 -12.80
C ASN A 7 -1.93 -56.50 -11.94
N LEU A 8 -2.44 -55.29 -12.17
CA LEU A 8 -2.23 -54.18 -11.24
C LEU A 8 -3.29 -54.22 -10.12
N GLY A 9 -2.88 -54.64 -8.92
CA GLY A 9 -3.69 -54.57 -7.71
C GLY A 9 -3.39 -53.28 -6.95
N PHE A 10 -4.36 -52.37 -6.90
CA PHE A 10 -4.29 -51.17 -6.06
C PHE A 10 -5.20 -51.38 -4.84
N HIS A 11 -4.63 -51.37 -3.65
CA HIS A 11 -5.37 -51.47 -2.40
C HIS A 11 -5.10 -50.23 -1.54
N GLY A 12 -6.17 -49.58 -1.05
CA GLY A 12 -6.08 -48.49 -0.06
C GLY A 12 -6.04 -47.06 -0.59
N GLY A 13 -6.79 -46.71 -1.64
CA GLY A 13 -6.90 -45.32 -2.13
C GLY A 13 -8.30 -45.00 -2.65
N ASN A 14 -8.69 -43.73 -2.57
CA ASN A 14 -9.95 -43.24 -3.14
C ASN A 14 -9.72 -42.88 -4.61
N PHE A 15 -10.24 -43.69 -5.53
CA PHE A 15 -10.10 -43.47 -6.97
C PHE A 15 -11.22 -42.55 -7.47
N ASN A 16 -10.89 -41.30 -7.73
CA ASN A 16 -11.77 -40.37 -8.42
C ASN A 16 -11.55 -40.49 -9.94
N ASP A 17 -12.42 -41.21 -10.63
CA ASP A 17 -12.47 -41.23 -12.10
C ASP A 17 -13.10 -39.91 -12.59
N VAL A 18 -12.28 -38.99 -13.07
CA VAL A 18 -12.77 -37.75 -13.67
C VAL A 18 -12.88 -37.95 -15.18
N ARG A 19 -14.08 -38.26 -15.64
CA ARG A 19 -14.41 -38.32 -17.07
C ARG A 19 -14.69 -36.91 -17.59
N GLY A 20 -13.62 -36.18 -17.88
CA GLY A 20 -13.64 -34.84 -18.46
C GLY A 20 -12.26 -34.19 -18.40
N ASP A 21 -12.14 -32.97 -18.92
CA ASP A 21 -10.89 -32.20 -18.83
C ASP A 21 -10.61 -31.83 -17.37
N TYR A 22 -9.54 -32.39 -16.81
CA TYR A 22 -9.02 -31.98 -15.51
C TYR A 22 -8.28 -30.65 -15.69
N HIS A 23 -9.01 -29.55 -15.56
CA HIS A 23 -8.39 -28.22 -15.47
C HIS A 23 -7.65 -28.12 -14.14
N HIS A 24 -6.39 -28.56 -14.16
CA HIS A 24 -5.45 -28.25 -13.10
C HIS A 24 -5.20 -26.74 -13.18
N HIS A 25 -5.96 -25.96 -12.40
CA HIS A 25 -5.59 -24.59 -12.10
C HIS A 25 -4.28 -24.66 -11.33
N VAL A 26 -3.15 -24.67 -12.04
CA VAL A 26 -1.90 -24.21 -11.47
C VAL A 26 -2.19 -22.77 -11.09
N HIS A 27 -2.51 -22.53 -9.82
CA HIS A 27 -2.57 -21.18 -9.29
C HIS A 27 -1.16 -20.62 -9.41
N GLY A 28 -0.87 -19.96 -10.54
CA GLY A 28 0.17 -18.94 -10.57
C GLY A 28 -0.09 -18.03 -9.37
N ARG A 29 0.96 -17.70 -8.61
CA ARG A 29 0.82 -16.84 -7.44
C ARG A 29 0.10 -15.56 -7.87
N LYS A 30 -1.02 -15.25 -7.23
CA LYS A 30 -1.79 -14.06 -7.57
C LYS A 30 -0.96 -12.83 -7.21
N GLY A 31 -1.09 -11.74 -7.96
CA GLY A 31 -0.32 -10.52 -7.72
C GLY A 31 -0.45 -10.01 -6.28
N MET A 32 -1.62 -10.23 -5.66
CA MET A 32 -1.88 -9.89 -4.25
C MET A 32 -1.06 -10.71 -3.26
N ASP A 33 -0.88 -12.01 -3.50
CA ASP A 33 -0.11 -12.87 -2.60
C ASP A 33 1.36 -12.42 -2.59
N LEU A 34 1.90 -12.16 -3.78
CA LEU A 34 3.25 -11.63 -3.95
C LEU A 34 3.43 -10.26 -3.30
N LEU A 35 2.39 -9.43 -3.33
CA LEU A 35 2.41 -8.11 -2.72
C LEU A 35 2.42 -8.20 -1.19
N LEU A 36 1.57 -9.04 -0.60
CA LEU A 36 1.48 -9.25 0.85
C LEU A 36 2.79 -9.75 1.46
N GLU A 37 3.57 -10.54 0.72
CA GLU A 37 4.91 -10.99 1.13
C GLU A 37 5.93 -9.84 1.28
N ARG A 38 5.65 -8.64 0.74
CA ARG A 38 6.64 -7.56 0.55
C ARG A 38 6.27 -6.23 1.22
N ILE A 39 5.07 -6.11 1.76
CA ILE A 39 4.64 -4.92 2.50
C ILE A 39 5.19 -4.91 3.94
N ALA A 40 5.13 -3.75 4.58
CA ALA A 40 5.34 -3.58 6.01
C ALA A 40 4.01 -3.17 6.67
N PRO A 41 3.16 -4.13 7.12
CA PRO A 41 1.87 -3.81 7.75
C PRO A 41 2.04 -2.96 9.02
N GLY A 42 3.15 -3.12 9.75
CA GLY A 42 3.55 -2.28 10.87
C GLY A 42 3.57 -0.78 10.57
N ALA A 43 3.73 -0.39 9.31
CA ALA A 43 3.89 1.01 8.90
C ALA A 43 2.54 1.73 8.73
N PHE A 44 1.42 1.01 8.75
CA PHE A 44 0.09 1.62 8.63
C PHE A 44 -0.24 2.48 9.85
N HIS A 45 -0.99 3.56 9.65
CA HIS A 45 -1.41 4.44 10.73
C HIS A 45 -2.22 3.71 11.82
N ASN A 46 -2.92 2.63 11.46
CA ASN A 46 -3.79 1.82 12.32
C ASN A 46 -3.22 0.42 12.65
N SER A 47 -1.91 0.22 12.45
CA SER A 47 -1.27 -1.06 12.79
C SER A 47 -1.21 -1.31 14.30
N GLU A 48 -1.44 -2.56 14.72
CA GLU A 48 -1.26 -3.00 16.11
C GLU A 48 0.18 -2.83 16.59
N GLU A 49 1.18 -2.96 15.71
CA GLU A 49 2.59 -2.69 16.03
C GLU A 49 2.86 -1.22 16.42
N ARG A 50 1.87 -0.35 16.23
CA ARG A 50 1.88 1.06 16.62
C ARG A 50 0.90 1.34 17.74
N PHE A 51 0.48 0.32 18.51
CA PHE A 51 -0.44 0.48 19.63
C PHE A 51 -0.01 1.60 20.58
N ASP A 52 -1.01 2.35 21.06
CA ASP A 52 -0.86 3.66 21.68
C ASP A 52 0.01 4.63 20.85
N PRO A 53 -0.36 4.90 19.57
CA PRO A 53 0.46 5.73 18.71
C PRO A 53 0.47 7.17 19.27
N PRO A 54 1.57 7.93 19.07
CA PRO A 54 1.63 9.30 19.55
C PRO A 54 0.50 10.11 18.90
N LYS A 55 -0.27 10.86 19.70
CA LYS A 55 -1.34 11.74 19.22
C LYS A 55 -1.26 13.12 19.84
N CYS A 56 -1.78 14.11 19.14
CA CYS A 56 -1.92 15.44 19.72
C CYS A 56 -2.94 15.37 20.86
N HIS A 57 -2.55 15.86 22.04
CA HIS A 57 -3.51 16.03 23.13
C HIS A 57 -4.64 16.99 22.67
N PRO A 58 -5.90 16.78 23.08
CA PRO A 58 -6.98 17.70 22.78
C PRO A 58 -6.59 19.16 23.04
N ARG A 59 -6.95 20.04 22.10
CA ARG A 59 -6.68 21.50 22.12
C ARG A 59 -5.20 21.89 22.00
N THR A 60 -4.29 20.96 21.72
CA THR A 60 -2.90 21.28 21.37
C THR A 60 -2.71 21.29 19.85
N ARG A 61 -1.68 22.00 19.37
CA ARG A 61 -1.27 22.05 17.94
C ARG A 61 -2.39 22.43 16.96
N VAL A 62 -3.48 23.03 17.45
CA VAL A 62 -4.70 23.35 16.69
C VAL A 62 -4.40 24.15 15.43
N ALA A 63 -3.55 25.17 15.53
CA ALA A 63 -3.18 26.00 14.38
C ALA A 63 -2.50 25.19 13.27
N VAL A 64 -1.62 24.24 13.62
CA VAL A 64 -0.93 23.38 12.65
C VAL A 64 -1.89 22.34 12.08
N LEU A 65 -2.71 21.70 12.92
CA LEU A 65 -3.72 20.75 12.47
C LEU A 65 -4.73 21.39 11.50
N ASN A 66 -5.18 22.61 11.80
CA ASN A 66 -6.07 23.37 10.92
C ASN A 66 -5.38 23.75 9.61
N LYS A 67 -4.11 24.17 9.66
CA LYS A 67 -3.34 24.48 8.44
C LYS A 67 -3.23 23.26 7.52
N ILE A 68 -2.93 22.09 8.08
CA ILE A 68 -2.87 20.84 7.31
C ILE A 68 -4.25 20.48 6.79
N SER A 69 -5.28 20.57 7.63
CA SER A 69 -6.66 20.24 7.26
C SER A 69 -7.16 21.09 6.10
N ASN A 70 -6.96 22.41 6.18
CA ASN A 70 -7.32 23.34 5.11
C ASN A 70 -6.59 22.99 3.82
N TRP A 71 -5.32 22.59 3.90
CA TRP A 71 -4.57 22.15 2.71
C TRP A 71 -5.05 20.81 2.15
N VAL A 72 -5.45 19.85 2.99
CA VAL A 72 -6.02 18.58 2.53
C VAL A 72 -7.34 18.82 1.81
N GLU A 73 -8.22 19.61 2.42
CA GLU A 73 -9.60 19.81 1.99
C GLU A 73 -9.74 20.83 0.84
N ASP A 74 -8.71 21.64 0.55
CA ASP A 74 -8.75 22.65 -0.52
C ASP A 74 -8.68 22.01 -1.93
N PRO A 75 -9.76 22.07 -2.73
CA PRO A 75 -9.76 21.55 -4.09
C PRO A 75 -8.93 22.39 -5.07
N MET A 76 -8.58 23.62 -4.71
CA MET A 76 -7.83 24.59 -5.52
C MET A 76 -6.38 24.74 -5.05
N LYS A 77 -5.89 23.84 -4.19
CA LYS A 77 -4.53 23.89 -3.68
C LYS A 77 -3.50 23.85 -4.81
N LYS A 78 -2.52 24.75 -4.73
CA LYS A 78 -1.46 24.88 -5.74
C LYS A 78 -0.30 23.92 -5.55
N THR A 79 -0.26 23.21 -4.42
CA THR A 79 0.85 22.32 -4.06
C THR A 79 0.34 20.92 -3.78
N SER A 80 1.09 19.92 -4.25
CA SER A 80 0.80 18.50 -4.03
C SER A 80 1.61 17.88 -2.89
N ILE A 81 2.59 18.62 -2.36
CA ILE A 81 3.46 18.17 -1.26
C ILE A 81 3.46 19.24 -0.18
N MET A 82 3.23 18.82 1.06
CA MET A 82 3.44 19.61 2.27
C MET A 82 4.58 19.00 3.09
N TRP A 83 5.65 19.78 3.30
CA TRP A 83 6.78 19.34 4.12
C TRP A 83 6.66 19.90 5.54
N MET A 84 6.46 19.02 6.53
CA MET A 84 6.41 19.39 7.94
C MET A 84 7.77 19.10 8.60
N TYR A 85 8.44 20.15 9.05
CA TYR A 85 9.74 20.07 9.71
C TYR A 85 9.70 20.78 11.07
N GLY A 86 10.68 20.44 11.93
CA GLY A 86 10.80 20.99 13.26
C GLY A 86 11.76 20.15 14.12
N PRO A 87 12.16 20.65 15.30
CA PRO A 87 13.15 19.98 16.14
C PRO A 87 12.69 18.58 16.58
N ALA A 88 13.65 17.76 17.02
CA ALA A 88 13.36 16.49 17.68
C ALA A 88 12.42 16.73 18.88
N GLY A 89 11.48 15.83 19.11
CA GLY A 89 10.48 15.98 20.17
C GLY A 89 9.38 17.02 19.92
N ALA A 90 9.36 17.71 18.77
CA ALA A 90 8.31 18.70 18.45
C ALA A 90 6.91 18.09 18.22
N GLY A 91 6.73 16.77 18.33
CA GLY A 91 5.45 16.10 18.13
C GLY A 91 5.02 15.96 16.67
N LYS A 92 5.97 15.91 15.72
CA LYS A 92 5.68 15.76 14.28
C LYS A 92 4.89 14.48 13.99
N SER A 93 5.35 13.34 14.49
CA SER A 93 4.65 12.06 14.38
C SER A 93 3.27 12.07 15.03
N ALA A 94 3.10 12.81 16.14
CA ALA A 94 1.81 12.99 16.78
C ALA A 94 0.81 13.77 15.92
N ILE A 95 1.29 14.79 15.22
CA ILE A 95 0.50 15.55 14.24
C ILE A 95 0.15 14.66 13.05
N ALA A 96 1.12 13.94 12.48
CA ALA A 96 0.91 13.03 11.36
C ALA A 96 -0.12 11.93 11.68
N GLN A 97 -0.01 11.30 12.86
CA GLN A 97 -0.97 10.32 13.35
C GLN A 97 -2.37 10.91 13.50
N THR A 98 -2.47 12.10 14.11
CA THR A 98 -3.77 12.77 14.33
C THR A 98 -4.46 13.09 13.00
N ILE A 99 -3.69 13.52 11.99
CA ILE A 99 -4.21 13.80 10.64
C ILE A 99 -4.60 12.50 9.93
N ALA A 100 -3.82 11.42 10.07
CA ALA A 100 -4.17 10.12 9.49
C ALA A 100 -5.53 9.64 10.03
N GLU A 101 -5.70 9.61 11.35
CA GLU A 101 -6.95 9.18 11.99
C GLU A 101 -8.13 10.09 11.64
N LYS A 102 -7.91 11.40 11.53
CA LYS A 102 -8.95 12.34 11.13
C LYS A 102 -9.51 12.02 9.74
N TYR A 103 -8.67 11.54 8.82
CA TYR A 103 -9.02 11.37 7.41
C TYR A 103 -9.11 9.92 6.93
N ASP A 104 -8.97 8.94 7.84
CA ASP A 104 -8.99 7.51 7.53
C ASP A 104 -10.20 7.10 6.68
N SER A 105 -11.40 7.53 7.05
CA SER A 105 -12.64 7.19 6.32
C SER A 105 -13.00 8.16 5.19
N SER A 106 -12.06 9.01 4.73
CA SER A 106 -12.36 10.02 3.70
C SER A 106 -11.23 10.26 2.70
N TYR A 107 -10.23 11.04 3.09
CA TYR A 107 -9.19 11.51 2.16
C TYR A 107 -7.90 10.69 2.23
N LEU A 108 -7.65 9.97 3.33
CA LEU A 108 -6.44 9.17 3.50
C LEU A 108 -6.46 7.99 2.51
N ALA A 109 -5.45 7.94 1.65
CA ALA A 109 -5.28 6.90 0.65
C ALA A 109 -4.23 5.87 1.09
N ALA A 110 -3.16 6.34 1.75
CA ALA A 110 -2.09 5.51 2.27
C ALA A 110 -1.29 6.23 3.37
N SER A 111 -0.61 5.45 4.20
CA SER A 111 0.26 5.94 5.26
C SER A 111 1.49 5.06 5.42
N PHE A 112 2.63 5.67 5.72
CA PHE A 112 3.85 4.95 6.09
C PHE A 112 4.56 5.67 7.23
N PHE A 113 4.60 5.02 8.39
CA PHE A 113 5.32 5.48 9.56
C PHE A 113 6.60 4.65 9.71
N PHE A 114 7.73 5.29 9.44
CA PHE A 114 9.04 4.72 9.72
C PHE A 114 9.22 4.53 11.23
N ALA A 115 10.02 3.54 11.59
CA ALA A 115 10.37 3.25 12.98
C ALA A 115 11.79 2.68 13.05
N ARG A 116 12.72 3.38 13.71
CA ARG A 116 14.15 3.00 13.76
C ARG A 116 14.39 1.59 14.32
N THR A 117 13.52 1.16 15.25
CA THR A 117 13.60 -0.12 15.94
C THR A 117 12.94 -1.28 15.19
N SER A 118 12.26 -1.02 14.07
CA SER A 118 11.54 -2.04 13.28
C SER A 118 12.34 -2.40 12.03
N THR A 119 12.69 -3.67 11.84
CA THR A 119 13.54 -4.12 10.72
C THR A 119 12.90 -3.94 9.34
N ASP A 120 11.58 -3.82 9.30
CA ASP A 120 10.76 -3.61 8.10
C ASP A 120 10.32 -2.14 7.94
N ARG A 121 10.53 -1.28 8.95
CA ARG A 121 10.16 0.15 8.90
C ARG A 121 11.32 1.10 9.13
N ASN A 122 12.53 0.57 9.27
CA ASN A 122 13.76 1.35 9.34
C ASN A 122 14.47 1.41 7.99
N THR A 123 13.83 1.01 6.90
CA THR A 123 14.40 0.99 5.55
C THR A 123 13.36 1.44 4.54
N SER A 124 13.81 2.03 3.43
CA SER A 124 12.93 2.44 2.33
C SER A 124 12.43 1.27 1.48
N LYS A 125 13.00 0.07 1.63
CA LYS A 125 12.68 -1.11 0.79
C LYS A 125 11.18 -1.40 0.64
N PRO A 126 10.37 -1.46 1.72
CA PRO A 126 8.94 -1.75 1.59
C PRO A 126 8.09 -0.50 1.35
N LEU A 127 8.66 0.73 1.37
CA LEU A 127 7.89 1.98 1.33
C LEU A 127 6.89 2.01 0.17
N ILE A 128 7.39 1.89 -1.06
CA ILE A 128 6.54 2.04 -2.25
C ILE A 128 5.52 0.92 -2.35
N VAL A 129 5.95 -0.30 -2.08
CA VAL A 129 5.10 -1.50 -2.16
C VAL A 129 3.96 -1.42 -1.13
N THR A 130 4.26 -0.95 0.08
CA THR A 130 3.30 -0.74 1.18
C THR A 130 2.31 0.38 0.86
N LEU A 131 2.76 1.45 0.21
CA LEU A 131 1.89 2.52 -0.27
C LEU A 131 0.98 2.02 -1.41
N ALA A 132 1.51 1.28 -2.39
CA ALA A 132 0.74 0.70 -3.48
C ALA A 132 -0.35 -0.26 -2.97
N TYR A 133 -0.04 -1.07 -1.95
CA TYR A 133 -1.02 -1.93 -1.30
C TYR A 133 -2.15 -1.14 -0.60
N GLN A 134 -1.85 -0.04 0.08
CA GLN A 134 -2.91 0.77 0.67
C GLN A 134 -3.75 1.46 -0.41
N LEU A 135 -3.12 1.93 -1.50
CA LEU A 135 -3.81 2.55 -2.62
C LEU A 135 -4.80 1.59 -3.31
N LEU A 136 -4.44 0.33 -3.54
CA LEU A 136 -5.37 -0.64 -4.14
C LEU A 136 -6.56 -0.98 -3.23
N VAL A 137 -6.38 -0.89 -1.90
CA VAL A 137 -7.47 -1.08 -0.94
C VAL A 137 -8.40 0.13 -0.97
N SER A 138 -7.84 1.33 -1.00
CA SER A 138 -8.58 2.60 -1.01
C SER A 138 -9.22 2.91 -2.36
N ILE A 139 -8.67 2.40 -3.46
CA ILE A 139 -9.08 2.71 -4.84
C ILE A 139 -9.28 1.40 -5.63
N PRO A 140 -10.53 0.88 -5.72
CA PRO A 140 -10.80 -0.39 -6.39
C PRO A 140 -10.37 -0.47 -7.86
N THR A 141 -10.46 0.63 -8.61
CA THR A 141 -10.03 0.68 -10.03
C THR A 141 -8.52 0.64 -10.22
N PHE A 142 -7.74 0.96 -9.18
CA PHE A 142 -6.28 0.90 -9.19
C PHE A 142 -5.77 -0.54 -9.03
N LYS A 143 -6.52 -1.39 -8.32
CA LYS A 143 -6.16 -2.77 -8.00
C LYS A 143 -5.77 -3.61 -9.21
N LEU A 144 -6.64 -3.69 -10.23
CA LEU A 144 -6.43 -4.53 -11.40
C LEU A 144 -5.16 -4.17 -12.18
N HIS A 145 -4.82 -2.88 -12.23
CA HIS A 145 -3.61 -2.44 -12.91
C HIS A 145 -2.34 -2.90 -12.18
N VAL A 146 -2.33 -2.82 -10.85
CA VAL A 146 -1.16 -3.23 -10.03
C VAL A 146 -1.01 -4.74 -9.99
N GLU A 147 -2.10 -5.50 -9.82
CA GLU A 147 -2.08 -6.97 -9.86
C GLU A 147 -1.44 -7.47 -11.17
N ASN A 148 -1.90 -6.96 -12.31
CA ASN A 148 -1.37 -7.33 -13.61
C ASN A 148 0.12 -6.95 -13.77
N ILE A 149 0.56 -5.83 -13.22
CA ILE A 149 1.98 -5.44 -13.27
C ILE A 149 2.85 -6.44 -12.49
N ILE A 150 2.41 -6.81 -11.29
CA ILE A 150 3.14 -7.73 -10.41
C ILE A 150 3.17 -9.14 -10.99
N GLU A 151 2.05 -9.61 -11.56
CA GLU A 151 1.96 -10.94 -12.17
C GLU A 151 2.85 -11.07 -13.41
N ASN A 152 2.94 -10.00 -14.22
CA ASN A 152 3.77 -9.99 -15.42
C ASN A 152 5.27 -9.79 -15.11
N ASP A 153 5.61 -9.02 -14.08
CA ASP A 153 7.00 -8.76 -13.70
C ASP A 153 7.19 -8.73 -12.17
N PRO A 154 7.29 -9.92 -11.52
CA PRO A 154 7.57 -10.02 -10.09
C PRO A 154 8.93 -9.43 -9.70
N SER A 155 9.85 -9.19 -10.65
CA SER A 155 11.14 -8.56 -10.37
C SER A 155 10.99 -7.10 -9.93
N ILE A 156 9.81 -6.49 -10.12
CA ILE A 156 9.50 -5.11 -9.72
C ILE A 156 9.91 -4.80 -8.28
N PHE A 157 9.76 -5.75 -7.36
CA PHE A 157 10.14 -5.60 -5.95
C PHE A 157 11.65 -5.43 -5.70
N SER A 158 12.49 -5.77 -6.69
CA SER A 158 13.94 -5.63 -6.62
C SER A 158 14.46 -4.42 -7.39
N LYS A 159 13.58 -3.66 -8.07
CA LYS A 159 13.96 -2.47 -8.83
C LYS A 159 14.16 -1.27 -7.92
N SER A 160 14.76 -0.20 -8.45
CA SER A 160 14.98 1.04 -7.72
C SER A 160 13.67 1.64 -7.20
N LEU A 161 13.75 2.43 -6.12
CA LEU A 161 12.59 3.08 -5.51
C LEU A 161 11.83 3.96 -6.50
N GLU A 162 12.56 4.67 -7.37
CA GLU A 162 12.01 5.46 -8.47
C GLU A 162 11.22 4.59 -9.46
N THR A 163 11.79 3.46 -9.87
CA THR A 163 11.12 2.53 -10.79
C THR A 163 9.85 1.95 -10.16
N GLN A 164 9.94 1.54 -8.88
CA GLN A 164 8.77 1.06 -8.15
C GLN A 164 7.70 2.15 -8.07
N MET A 165 8.06 3.40 -7.73
CA MET A 165 7.12 4.51 -7.60
C MET A 165 6.41 4.75 -8.92
N LYS A 166 7.18 4.83 -10.01
CA LYS A 166 6.64 5.06 -11.35
C LYS A 166 5.67 3.94 -11.75
N THR A 167 6.11 2.70 -11.67
CA THR A 167 5.40 1.55 -12.21
C THR A 167 4.25 1.08 -11.32
N LEU A 168 4.39 1.10 -9.99
CA LEU A 168 3.36 0.61 -9.07
C LEU A 168 2.36 1.68 -8.64
N ILE A 169 2.69 2.98 -8.73
CA ILE A 169 1.83 4.07 -8.25
C ILE A 169 1.46 5.04 -9.36
N VAL A 170 2.44 5.68 -10.00
CA VAL A 170 2.17 6.79 -10.94
C VAL A 170 1.45 6.31 -12.19
N GLU A 171 1.99 5.31 -12.90
CA GLU A 171 1.41 4.81 -14.15
C GLU A 171 -0.01 4.23 -13.96
N PRO A 172 -0.28 3.42 -12.92
CA PRO A 172 -1.64 2.95 -12.67
C PRO A 172 -2.60 4.09 -12.30
N LEU A 173 -2.20 5.06 -11.47
CA LEU A 173 -3.06 6.21 -11.14
C LEU A 173 -3.39 7.05 -12.38
N LEU A 174 -2.44 7.26 -13.29
CA LEU A 174 -2.71 7.98 -14.53
C LEU A 174 -3.78 7.28 -15.37
N LYS A 175 -3.70 5.96 -15.54
CA LYS A 175 -4.73 5.16 -16.25
C LYS A 175 -6.10 5.32 -15.60
N VAL A 176 -6.13 5.23 -14.28
CA VAL A 176 -7.35 5.40 -13.48
C VAL A 176 -7.94 6.80 -13.68
N LEU A 177 -7.15 7.86 -13.56
CA LEU A 177 -7.59 9.24 -13.74
C LEU A 177 -8.10 9.53 -15.16
N THR A 178 -7.46 8.97 -16.19
CA THR A 178 -7.95 9.10 -17.58
C THR A 178 -9.29 8.41 -17.81
N ALA A 179 -9.61 7.36 -17.05
CA ALA A 179 -10.94 6.76 -17.10
C ALA A 179 -11.98 7.62 -16.36
N PHE A 180 -11.56 8.32 -15.30
CA PHE A 180 -12.43 9.20 -14.49
C PHE A 180 -12.72 10.57 -15.10
N SER A 181 -11.93 11.05 -16.06
CA SER A 181 -12.22 12.33 -16.75
C SER A 181 -13.57 12.35 -17.50
N ASN A 182 -14.22 11.19 -17.63
CA ASN A 182 -15.55 11.03 -18.23
C ASN A 182 -16.69 10.95 -17.19
N MET A 183 -16.41 11.08 -15.89
CA MET A 183 -17.40 10.97 -14.81
C MET A 183 -17.87 12.34 -14.29
N PRO A 184 -19.12 12.46 -13.80
CA PRO A 184 -19.65 13.71 -13.27
C PRO A 184 -18.83 14.25 -12.07
N PRO A 185 -18.71 15.58 -11.90
CA PRO A 185 -17.90 16.22 -10.85
C PRO A 185 -18.26 15.81 -9.41
N ASP A 186 -19.50 15.41 -9.17
CA ASP A 186 -20.03 15.06 -7.84
C ASP A 186 -19.73 13.62 -7.39
N SER A 187 -18.90 12.90 -8.16
CA SER A 187 -18.61 11.48 -7.92
C SER A 187 -17.55 11.26 -6.82
N ARG A 188 -17.91 11.54 -5.56
CA ARG A 188 -17.21 11.16 -4.31
C ARG A 188 -15.85 11.81 -4.06
N ARG A 189 -15.55 12.09 -2.78
CA ARG A 189 -14.22 12.52 -2.30
C ARG A 189 -13.21 11.42 -2.61
N TRP A 190 -12.44 11.59 -3.67
CA TRP A 190 -11.35 10.68 -4.05
C TRP A 190 -10.27 10.68 -2.95
N PRO A 191 -9.85 9.50 -2.43
CA PRO A 191 -8.76 9.44 -1.47
C PRO A 191 -7.47 9.89 -2.16
N HIS A 192 -6.85 10.94 -1.62
CA HIS A 192 -5.71 11.61 -2.27
C HIS A 192 -4.63 12.08 -1.28
N LEU A 193 -4.78 11.77 0.01
CA LEU A 193 -3.79 12.07 1.03
C LEU A 193 -2.89 10.85 1.25
N ILE A 194 -1.58 11.03 1.06
CA ILE A 194 -0.57 10.07 1.47
C ILE A 194 0.27 10.71 2.59
N ILE A 195 0.44 10.00 3.70
CA ILE A 195 1.24 10.47 4.84
C ILE A 195 2.49 9.61 4.93
N ILE A 196 3.66 10.26 4.98
CA ILE A 196 4.94 9.62 5.25
C ILE A 196 5.56 10.35 6.44
N ASP A 197 5.84 9.62 7.52
CA ASP A 197 6.39 10.16 8.76
C ASP A 197 7.63 9.37 9.19
N GLY A 198 8.58 10.07 9.85
CA GLY A 198 9.81 9.45 10.35
C GLY A 198 10.87 9.19 9.29
N LEU A 199 10.96 9.99 8.22
CA LEU A 199 12.00 9.82 7.18
C LEU A 199 13.43 9.79 7.78
N ASP A 200 13.66 10.50 8.88
CA ASP A 200 14.90 10.50 9.66
C ASP A 200 15.19 9.19 10.41
N GLU A 201 14.21 8.31 10.52
CA GLU A 201 14.35 6.97 11.12
C GLU A 201 14.72 5.89 10.09
N CYS A 202 14.77 6.23 8.81
CA CYS A 202 15.22 5.34 7.74
C CYS A 202 16.75 5.22 7.71
N GLN A 203 17.24 4.00 7.90
CA GLN A 203 18.64 3.62 7.70
C GLN A 203 19.04 3.76 6.23
N GLY A 204 20.29 4.12 5.98
CA GLY A 204 20.87 4.19 4.62
C GLY A 204 21.21 5.60 4.12
N HIS A 205 21.05 6.65 4.94
CA HIS A 205 21.69 7.94 4.66
C HIS A 205 23.07 8.00 5.33
N GLN A 206 24.06 7.37 4.71
CA GLN A 206 25.43 7.86 4.77
C GLN A 206 25.76 8.38 3.38
N VAL A 207 25.74 9.70 3.24
CA VAL A 207 26.40 10.41 2.13
C VAL A 207 27.85 10.60 2.55
#